data_AF-A0AA95MA32-F1
#
_entry.id   AF-A0AA95MA32-F1
#
_cell.length_a   1.000
_cell.length_b   1.000
_cell.length_c   1.000
_cell.angle_alpha   90.00
_cell.angle_beta   90.00
_cell.angle_gamma   90.00
#
_symmetry.space_group_name_H-M   'P 1'
#
loop_
_entity.id
_entity.type
_entity.pdbx_description
1 polymer ?
#
loop_
_entity_poly.entity_id
_entity_poly.type
_entity_poly.pdbx_seq_one_letter_code
_entity_poly.pdbx_strand_id
1 'polypeptide(L)'
;MQRPKTSQKVIDEFTKIIDSQDAKGLEKYGVTIDEANGYNWSLMALEETADLQKYLVKRIEELEIILEGTQKGIERYGKALQKIYSTVQLTESEIDSKTALRNIENIVIESW
;
A
#
# COMPACT_ATOMS: atom_id res chain seq x y z
N MET A 1 24.16 11.46 -19.88
CA MET A 1 22.97 10.59 -19.70
C MET A 1 22.35 10.93 -18.35
N GLN A 2 21.05 11.20 -18.25
CA GLN A 2 20.40 11.50 -16.97
C GLN A 2 20.03 10.19 -16.27
N ARG A 3 20.39 10.05 -14.98
CA ARG A 3 20.05 8.85 -14.20
C ARG A 3 18.53 8.77 -13.94
N PRO A 4 17.95 7.56 -13.79
CA PRO A 4 16.59 7.41 -13.31
C PRO A 4 16.41 8.06 -11.93
N LYS A 5 15.23 8.64 -11.68
CA LYS A 5 14.92 9.34 -10.43
C LYS A 5 15.13 8.46 -9.19
N THR A 6 14.72 7.20 -9.25
CA THR A 6 14.87 6.25 -8.14
C THR A 6 16.34 6.01 -7.82
N SER A 7 17.17 5.78 -8.84
CA SER A 7 18.62 5.58 -8.66
C SER A 7 19.27 6.83 -8.08
N GLN A 8 18.89 8.02 -8.55
CA GLN A 8 19.42 9.27 -8.00
C GLN A 8 19.04 9.45 -6.53
N LYS A 9 17.79 9.17 -6.15
CA LYS A 9 17.35 9.22 -4.76
C LYS A 9 18.16 8.26 -3.87
N VAL A 10 18.42 7.03 -4.33
CA VAL A 10 19.24 6.08 -3.56
C VAL A 10 20.65 6.63 -3.33
N ILE A 11 21.29 7.17 -4.37
CA ILE A 11 22.62 7.78 -4.25
C ILE A 11 22.57 8.92 -3.24
N ASP A 12 21.61 9.84 -3.36
CA ASP A 12 21.51 11.01 -2.50
C ASP A 12 21.33 10.64 -1.02
N GLU A 13 20.53 9.60 -0.72
CA GLU A 13 20.33 9.14 0.67
C GLU A 13 21.56 8.40 1.21
N PHE A 14 22.22 7.56 0.40
CA PHE A 14 23.44 6.89 0.82
C PHE A 14 24.58 7.86 1.10
N THR A 15 24.74 8.91 0.27
CA THR A 15 25.73 9.97 0.52
C THR A 15 25.53 10.61 1.89
N LYS A 16 24.29 10.98 2.25
CA LYS A 16 24.00 11.56 3.58
C LYS A 16 24.34 10.61 4.73
N ILE A 17 24.12 9.30 4.55
CA ILE A 17 24.44 8.30 5.57
C ILE A 17 25.94 8.20 5.76
N ILE A 18 26.71 8.16 4.68
CA ILE A 18 28.18 8.12 4.72
C ILE A 18 28.72 9.37 5.42
N ASP A 19 28.26 10.56 5.02
CA ASP A 19 28.67 11.82 5.66
C ASP A 19 28.36 11.82 7.17
N SER A 20 27.21 11.25 7.57
CA SER A 20 26.81 11.10 8.96
C SER A 20 27.70 10.13 9.74
N GLN A 21 28.13 9.03 9.11
CA GLN A 21 29.03 8.05 9.71
C GLN A 21 30.43 8.64 9.91
N ASP A 22 30.93 9.41 8.94
CA ASP A 22 32.22 10.11 9.07
C ASP A 22 32.19 11.13 10.21
N ALA A 23 31.12 11.92 10.31
CA ALA A 23 30.92 12.86 11.41
C ALA A 23 30.93 12.16 12.78
N LYS A 24 30.25 11.00 12.90
CA LYS A 24 30.27 10.18 14.12
C LYS A 24 31.65 9.61 14.42
N GLY A 25 32.40 9.21 13.39
CA GLY A 25 33.78 8.79 13.52
C GLY A 25 34.63 9.88 14.16
N LEU A 26 34.59 11.08 13.57
CA LEU A 26 35.33 12.24 14.06
C LEU A 26 34.96 12.61 15.50
N GLU A 27 33.67 12.57 15.85
CA GLU A 27 33.21 12.84 17.21
C GLU A 27 33.72 11.80 18.23
N LYS A 28 33.70 10.52 17.86
CA LYS A 28 34.00 9.42 18.80
C LYS A 28 35.50 9.11 18.91
N TYR A 29 36.23 9.22 17.81
CA TYR A 29 37.62 8.78 17.70
C TYR A 29 38.60 9.92 17.37
N GLY A 30 38.11 11.12 17.05
CA GLY A 30 38.94 12.24 16.61
C GLY A 30 39.46 12.11 15.16
N VAL A 31 39.12 11.01 14.49
CA VAL A 31 39.47 10.65 13.10
C VAL A 31 38.25 10.00 12.45
N THR A 32 38.22 9.85 11.12
CA THR A 32 37.12 9.12 10.47
C THR A 32 37.12 7.65 10.89
N ILE A 33 36.00 6.94 10.68
CA ILE A 33 35.93 5.49 10.99
C ILE A 33 36.96 4.72 10.16
N ASP A 34 37.16 5.13 8.91
CA ASP A 34 38.16 4.56 7.99
C ASP A 34 39.60 4.62 8.55
N GLU A 35 39.91 5.67 9.29
CA GLU A 35 41.24 5.92 9.88
C GLU A 35 41.37 5.39 11.32
N ALA A 36 40.29 4.89 11.91
CA ALA A 36 40.27 4.45 13.30
C ALA A 36 41.04 3.13 13.50
N ASN A 37 42.08 3.15 14.33
CA ASN A 37 42.82 1.96 14.72
C ASN A 37 42.01 1.09 15.71
N GLY A 38 42.02 -0.23 15.49
CA GLY A 38 41.33 -1.19 16.37
C GLY A 38 39.82 -1.30 16.13
N TYR A 39 39.29 -0.68 15.07
CA TYR A 39 37.90 -0.84 14.66
C TYR A 39 37.67 -2.25 14.07
N ASN A 40 36.72 -3.00 14.65
CA ASN A 40 36.41 -4.35 14.18
C ASN A 40 35.40 -4.32 13.03
N TRP A 41 35.91 -4.09 11.82
CA TRP A 41 35.14 -4.01 10.59
C TRP A 41 34.22 -5.21 10.35
N SER A 42 34.71 -6.42 10.63
CA SER A 42 33.94 -7.65 10.42
C SER A 42 32.73 -7.74 11.34
N LEU A 43 32.89 -7.37 12.62
CA LEU A 43 31.77 -7.35 13.56
C LEU A 43 30.75 -6.28 13.17
N MET A 44 31.22 -5.07 12.85
CA MET A 44 30.33 -3.97 12.47
C MET A 44 29.54 -4.27 11.20
N ALA A 45 30.16 -4.91 10.20
CA ALA A 45 29.45 -5.35 9.01
C ALA A 45 28.32 -6.35 9.33
N LEU A 46 28.53 -7.26 10.29
CA LEU A 46 27.51 -8.19 10.75
C LEU A 46 26.37 -7.47 11.50
N GLU A 47 26.70 -6.53 12.37
CA GLU A 47 25.72 -5.72 13.11
C GLU A 47 24.83 -4.91 12.16
N GLU A 48 25.43 -4.18 11.22
CA GLU A 48 24.72 -3.37 10.22
C GLU A 48 23.86 -4.25 9.29
N THR A 49 24.33 -5.46 8.95
CA THR A 49 23.54 -6.43 8.19
C THR A 49 22.34 -6.92 8.99
N ALA A 50 22.52 -7.23 10.28
CA ALA A 50 21.43 -7.67 11.14
C ALA A 50 20.36 -6.58 11.30
N ASP A 51 20.78 -5.31 11.47
CA ASP A 51 19.86 -4.18 11.57
C ASP A 51 19.13 -3.91 10.26
N LEU A 52 19.82 -3.96 9.11
CA LEU A 52 19.17 -3.90 7.80
C LEU A 52 18.07 -4.96 7.67
N GLN A 53 18.36 -6.21 8.04
CA GLN A 53 17.37 -7.27 7.95
C GLN A 53 16.17 -7.05 8.87
N LYS A 54 16.38 -6.54 10.09
CA LYS A 54 15.28 -6.17 10.99
C LYS A 54 14.38 -5.09 10.38
N TYR A 55 14.95 -4.07 9.75
CA TYR A 55 14.17 -3.03 9.08
C TYR A 55 13.36 -3.57 7.91
N LEU A 56 13.95 -4.47 7.10
CA LEU A 56 13.24 -5.11 5.99
C LEU A 56 12.07 -5.97 6.49
N VAL A 57 12.28 -6.80 7.51
CA VAL A 57 11.21 -7.62 8.11
C VAL A 57 10.09 -6.73 8.63
N LYS A 58 10.39 -5.67 9.38
CA LYS A 58 9.36 -4.73 9.86
C LYS A 58 8.60 -4.06 8.74
N ARG A 59 9.29 -3.65 7.67
CA ARG A 59 8.61 -3.04 6.53
C ARG A 59 7.69 -4.02 5.80
N ILE A 60 8.08 -5.29 5.71
CA ILE A 60 7.22 -6.35 5.15
C ILE A 60 5.98 -6.53 6.01
N GLU A 61 6.13 -6.67 7.33
CA GLU A 61 5.00 -6.79 8.26
C GLU A 61 4.00 -5.62 8.13
N GLU A 62 4.49 -4.38 8.05
CA GLU A 62 3.64 -3.21 7.82
C GLU A 62 2.87 -3.27 6.50
N LEU A 63 3.55 -3.70 5.42
CA LEU A 63 2.94 -3.82 4.11
C LEU A 63 1.88 -4.92 4.08
N GLU A 64 2.11 -6.04 4.76
CA GLU A 64 1.15 -7.13 4.91
C GLU A 64 -0.13 -6.67 5.63
N ILE A 65 0.01 -5.88 6.71
CA ILE A 65 -1.13 -5.29 7.43
C ILE A 65 -1.93 -4.36 6.50
N ILE A 66 -1.24 -3.50 5.74
CA ILE A 66 -1.89 -2.59 4.79
C ILE A 66 -2.61 -3.38 3.69
N LEU A 67 -1.97 -4.43 3.18
CA LEU A 67 -2.54 -5.30 2.15
C LEU A 67 -3.81 -5.99 2.65
N GLU A 68 -3.76 -6.59 3.84
CA GLU A 68 -4.90 -7.25 4.46
C GLU A 68 -6.07 -6.26 4.68
N GLY A 69 -5.76 -5.08 5.22
CA GLY A 69 -6.75 -4.02 5.41
C GLY A 69 -7.41 -3.58 4.10
N THR A 70 -6.59 -3.43 3.04
CA THR A 70 -7.07 -3.06 1.69
C THR A 70 -7.96 -4.15 1.10
N GLN A 71 -7.57 -5.42 1.21
CA GLN A 71 -8.35 -6.56 0.73
C GLN A 71 -9.70 -6.67 1.43
N LYS A 72 -9.73 -6.54 2.76
CA LYS A 72 -10.98 -6.49 3.54
C LYS A 72 -11.87 -5.33 3.12
N GLY A 73 -11.28 -4.16 2.83
CA GLY A 73 -11.99 -3.01 2.30
C GLY A 73 -12.67 -3.33 0.96
N ILE A 74 -11.91 -3.86 0.01
CA ILE A 74 -12.42 -4.26 -1.31
C ILE A 74 -13.56 -5.27 -1.19
N GLU A 75 -13.43 -6.29 -0.33
CA GLU A 75 -14.48 -7.30 -0.12
C GLU A 75 -15.78 -6.66 0.40
N ARG A 76 -15.68 -5.74 1.37
CA ARG A 76 -16.84 -5.02 1.93
C ARG A 76 -17.55 -4.20 0.86
N TYR A 77 -16.80 -3.44 0.06
CA TYR A 77 -17.37 -2.65 -1.03
C TYR A 77 -17.98 -3.54 -2.11
N GLY A 78 -17.34 -4.66 -2.45
CA GLY A 78 -17.89 -5.64 -3.39
C GLY A 78 -19.25 -6.19 -2.95
N LYS A 79 -19.38 -6.59 -1.68
CA LYS A 79 -20.67 -7.06 -1.11
C LYS A 79 -21.74 -5.96 -1.11
N ALA A 80 -21.35 -4.72 -0.77
CA ALA A 80 -22.28 -3.59 -0.79
C ALA A 80 -22.80 -3.31 -2.20
N LEU A 81 -21.91 -3.30 -3.20
CA LEU A 81 -22.27 -3.13 -4.60
C LEU A 81 -23.17 -4.26 -5.10
N GLN A 82 -22.89 -5.51 -4.75
CA GLN A 82 -23.75 -6.65 -5.12
C GLN A 82 -25.16 -6.50 -4.56
N LYS A 83 -25.30 -6.05 -3.30
CA LYS A 83 -26.60 -5.79 -2.67
C LYS A 83 -27.35 -4.65 -3.36
N ILE A 84 -26.66 -3.57 -3.71
CA ILE A 84 -27.25 -2.45 -4.46
C ILE A 84 -27.74 -2.95 -5.82
N TYR A 85 -26.90 -3.69 -6.55
CA TYR A 85 -27.24 -4.23 -7.86
C TYR A 85 -28.49 -5.13 -7.80
N SER A 86 -28.56 -6.07 -6.84
CA SER A 86 -29.75 -6.91 -6.68
C SER A 86 -31.00 -6.11 -6.32
N THR A 87 -30.86 -5.02 -5.56
CA THR A 87 -31.99 -4.16 -5.19
C THR A 87 -32.51 -3.40 -6.41
N VAL A 88 -31.62 -2.82 -7.23
CA VAL A 88 -31.99 -2.12 -8.46
C VAL A 88 -32.73 -3.06 -9.42
N GLN A 89 -32.22 -4.27 -9.62
CA GLN A 89 -32.85 -5.27 -10.49
C GLN A 89 -34.26 -5.67 -10.02
N LEU A 90 -34.46 -5.82 -8.71
CA LEU A 90 -35.80 -6.08 -8.16
C LEU A 90 -36.74 -4.89 -8.40
N THR A 91 -36.28 -3.66 -8.18
CA THR A 91 -37.12 -2.47 -8.40
C THR A 91 -37.49 -2.26 -9.88
N GLU A 92 -36.60 -2.55 -10.81
CA GLU A 92 -36.90 -2.50 -12.26
C GLU A 92 -38.01 -3.51 -12.62
N SER A 93 -37.88 -4.75 -12.16
CA SER A 93 -38.88 -5.80 -12.38
C SER A 93 -40.26 -5.46 -11.78
N GLU A 94 -40.29 -4.82 -10.61
CA GLU A 94 -41.54 -4.35 -9.98
C GLU A 94 -42.21 -3.23 -10.78
N ILE A 95 -41.42 -2.31 -11.34
CA ILE A 95 -41.93 -1.23 -12.21
C ILE A 95 -42.52 -1.81 -13.49
N ASP A 96 -41.82 -2.75 -14.12
CA ASP A 96 -42.30 -3.43 -15.33
C ASP A 96 -43.61 -4.17 -15.07
N SER A 97 -43.70 -4.89 -13.95
CA SER A 97 -44.91 -5.62 -13.55
C SER A 97 -46.11 -4.69 -13.31
N LYS A 98 -45.90 -3.55 -12.63
CA LYS A 98 -46.95 -2.54 -12.42
C LYS A 98 -47.43 -1.91 -13.73
N THR A 99 -46.50 -1.66 -14.64
CA THR A 99 -46.82 -1.10 -15.98
C THR A 99 -47.68 -2.08 -16.77
N ALA A 100 -47.32 -3.37 -16.76
CA ALA A 100 -48.10 -4.42 -17.41
C ALA A 100 -49.53 -4.53 -16.84
N LEU A 101 -49.70 -4.51 -15.51
CA LEU A 101 -51.01 -4.56 -14.87
C LEU A 101 -51.89 -3.37 -15.28
N ARG A 102 -51.34 -2.15 -15.28
CA ARG A 102 -52.08 -0.95 -15.70
C ARG A 102 -52.53 -1.02 -17.17
N ASN A 103 -51.69 -1.59 -18.04
CA ASN A 103 -52.06 -1.80 -19.44
C ASN A 103 -53.21 -2.81 -19.56
N ILE A 104 -53.20 -3.89 -18.77
CA ILE A 104 -54.30 -4.87 -18.73
C ILE A 104 -55.59 -4.22 -18.23
N GLU A 105 -55.53 -3.44 -17.15
CA GLU A 105 -56.69 -2.71 -16.61
C GLU A 105 -57.31 -1.77 -17.64
N ASN A 106 -56.48 -1.01 -18.37
CA ASN A 106 -56.95 -0.12 -19.43
C ASN A 106 -57.62 -0.90 -20.57
N ILE A 107 -57.04 -2.02 -21.02
CA ILE A 107 -57.64 -2.88 -22.05
C ILE A 107 -58.99 -3.42 -21.59
N VAL A 108 -59.08 -3.88 -20.34
CA VAL A 108 -60.35 -4.37 -19.77
C VAL A 108 -61.38 -3.25 -19.78
N ILE A 109 -61.06 -2.04 -19.31
CA ILE A 109 -61.97 -0.89 -19.30
C ILE A 109 -62.45 -0.52 -20.71
N GLU A 110 -61.56 -0.51 -21.71
CA GLU A 110 -61.91 -0.20 -23.11
C GLU A 110 -62.77 -1.29 -23.80
N SER A 111 -62.85 -2.48 -23.21
CA SER A 111 -63.61 -3.62 -23.73
C SER A 111 -65.06 -3.71 -23.23
N TRP A 112 -65.48 -2.80 -22.34
CA TRP A 112 -66.84 -2.66 -21.81
C TRP A 112 -67.49 -1.35 -22.26
#